data_AF-A0A7S3SE24-F1
#
_entry.id   AF-A0A7S3SE24-F1
#
_cell.length_a   1.000
_cell.length_b   1.000
_cell.length_c   1.000
_cell.angle_alpha   90.00
_cell.angle_beta   90.00
_cell.angle_gamma   90.00
#
_symmetry.space_group_name_H-M   'P 1'
#
loop_
_entity.id
_entity.type
_entity.pdbx_description
1 polymer ?
#
loop_
_entity_poly.entity_id
_entity_poly.type
_entity_poly.pdbx_seq_one_letter_code
_entity_poly.pdbx_strand_id
1 'polypeptide(L)'
;AGGGAGGGTPEVESGEGVDEKWKGSTKLSVYRTEKKNGEGELVQEKGWKSIGKGMLRLLAQEGVHFLEFRPLVSESSSAANDEPSDEVGAKREKYGRAVLSARLLSSTTFTVAKRSIQTNLWSSNAGGEATYSRYNIPLLSDEQANAFAELARGCVPKE
;
A
#
# COMPACT_ATOMS: atom_id res chain seq x y z
N ALA A 1 -11.27 -49.26 5.88
CA ALA A 1 -11.60 -48.53 7.12
C ALA A 1 -10.29 -48.13 7.76
N GLY A 2 -9.98 -46.91 8.18
CA GLY A 2 -10.53 -45.55 8.12
C GLY A 2 -9.34 -44.64 8.51
N GLY A 3 -9.15 -43.45 7.95
CA GLY A 3 -9.64 -42.15 8.48
C GLY A 3 -8.91 -41.77 9.79
N GLY A 4 -8.33 -40.60 10.05
CA GLY A 4 -8.16 -39.27 9.43
C GLY A 4 -7.19 -38.51 10.37
N ALA A 5 -6.31 -37.64 9.87
CA ALA A 5 -6.48 -36.19 9.72
C ALA A 5 -6.70 -35.38 11.02
N GLY A 6 -5.78 -34.46 11.28
CA GLY A 6 -5.81 -33.44 12.34
C GLY A 6 -4.39 -32.90 12.53
N GLY A 7 -3.87 -31.98 11.72
CA GLY A 7 -4.53 -30.76 11.27
C GLY A 7 -4.24 -29.60 12.23
N GLY A 8 -2.98 -29.45 12.67
CA GLY A 8 -2.52 -28.19 13.21
C GLY A 8 -2.26 -27.24 12.04
N THR A 9 -3.16 -26.28 11.84
CA THR A 9 -2.86 -25.12 11.01
C THR A 9 -1.62 -24.45 11.59
N PRO A 10 -0.52 -24.28 10.83
CA PRO A 10 0.50 -23.36 11.26
C PRO A 10 -0.12 -21.96 11.29
N GLU A 11 -0.12 -21.33 12.47
CA GLU A 11 -0.18 -19.89 12.54
C GLU A 11 0.91 -19.36 11.60
N VAL A 12 0.50 -18.66 10.55
CA VAL A 12 1.43 -18.01 9.62
C VAL A 12 2.03 -16.85 10.40
N GLU A 13 3.11 -17.13 11.12
CA GLU A 13 3.97 -16.13 11.72
C GLU A 13 4.38 -15.12 10.64
N SER A 14 4.41 -13.86 11.06
CA SER A 14 4.71 -12.73 10.20
C SER A 14 6.09 -12.91 9.57
N GLY A 15 6.15 -12.89 8.25
CA GLY A 15 7.31 -13.31 7.45
C GLY A 15 8.69 -12.92 7.99
N GLU A 16 9.43 -13.92 8.47
CA GLU A 16 10.88 -13.88 8.55
C GLU A 16 11.45 -13.49 7.18
N GLY A 17 12.29 -12.45 7.12
CA GLY A 17 13.04 -12.08 5.92
C GLY A 17 12.66 -10.77 5.22
N VAL A 18 11.69 -10.00 5.72
CA VAL A 18 11.35 -8.67 5.19
C VAL A 18 11.90 -7.56 6.11
N ASP A 19 12.86 -6.79 5.61
CA ASP A 19 13.46 -5.62 6.28
C ASP A 19 12.70 -4.33 5.91
N GLU A 20 12.23 -3.59 6.91
CA GLU A 20 11.46 -2.35 6.73
C GLU A 20 12.40 -1.14 6.68
N LYS A 21 12.62 -0.58 5.50
CA LYS A 21 13.47 0.61 5.29
C LYS A 21 12.78 1.91 5.67
N TRP A 22 11.46 1.98 5.47
CA TRP A 22 10.66 3.15 5.81
C TRP A 22 9.21 2.78 6.03
N LYS A 23 8.55 3.53 6.92
CA LYS A 23 7.14 3.39 7.24
C LYS A 23 6.51 4.75 7.55
N GLY A 24 5.32 5.00 6.99
CA GLY A 24 4.57 6.21 7.30
C GLY A 24 3.11 6.18 6.85
N SER A 25 2.26 6.88 7.60
CA SER A 25 0.85 7.07 7.26
C SER A 25 0.70 8.13 6.17
N THR A 26 0.00 7.82 5.09
CA THR A 26 -0.21 8.73 3.96
C THR A 26 -1.53 8.46 3.24
N LYS A 27 -1.95 9.40 2.40
CA LYS A 27 -3.03 9.22 1.43
C LYS A 27 -2.44 8.88 0.07
N LEU A 28 -2.65 7.68 -0.43
CA LEU A 28 -2.14 7.31 -1.76
C LEU A 28 -3.17 7.66 -2.86
N SER A 29 -2.69 8.16 -3.99
CA SER A 29 -3.50 8.40 -5.20
C SER A 29 -2.83 7.82 -6.43
N VAL A 30 -3.63 7.37 -7.40
CA VAL A 30 -3.19 6.84 -8.70
C VAL A 30 -3.75 7.72 -9.81
N TYR A 31 -2.94 8.03 -10.82
CA TYR A 31 -3.39 8.73 -12.01
C TYR A 31 -4.15 7.75 -12.91
N ARG A 32 -5.39 8.08 -13.27
CA ARG A 32 -6.18 7.33 -14.24
C ARG A 32 -6.34 8.14 -15.52
N THR A 33 -6.44 7.42 -16.62
CA THR A 33 -6.72 7.97 -17.95
C THR A 33 -8.05 7.49 -18.50
N GLU A 34 -8.54 6.32 -18.06
CA GLU A 34 -9.74 5.66 -18.59
C GLU A 34 -10.56 5.03 -17.45
N LYS A 35 -11.89 5.08 -17.58
CA LYS A 35 -12.85 4.40 -16.70
C LYS A 35 -14.07 3.97 -17.52
N LYS A 36 -14.72 2.86 -17.17
CA LYS A 36 -16.02 2.50 -17.75
C LYS A 36 -17.15 3.33 -17.10
N ASN A 37 -18.01 3.96 -17.89
CA ASN A 37 -19.22 4.64 -17.41
C ASN A 37 -20.29 3.62 -16.94
N GLY A 38 -21.44 4.10 -16.48
CA GLY A 38 -22.55 3.24 -16.03
C GLY A 38 -23.16 2.35 -17.14
N GLU A 39 -22.83 2.63 -18.39
CA GLU A 39 -23.28 1.91 -19.59
C GLU A 39 -22.18 0.95 -20.12
N GLY A 40 -21.03 0.88 -19.45
CA GLY A 40 -19.91 0.02 -19.80
C GLY A 40 -18.94 0.59 -20.84
N GLU A 41 -19.16 1.81 -21.32
CA GLU A 41 -18.30 2.49 -22.30
C GLU A 41 -17.04 3.06 -21.64
N LEU A 42 -15.89 2.92 -22.30
CA LEU A 42 -14.64 3.55 -21.86
C LEU A 42 -14.70 5.07 -22.06
N VAL A 43 -14.75 5.81 -20.96
CA VAL A 43 -14.63 7.27 -20.93
C VAL A 43 -13.25 7.68 -20.43
N GLN A 44 -12.70 8.75 -21.02
CA GLN A 44 -11.43 9.31 -20.55
C GLN A 44 -11.62 10.04 -19.21
N GLU A 45 -11.24 9.39 -18.12
CA GLU A 45 -11.23 10.00 -16.79
C GLU A 45 -9.80 10.41 -16.45
N LYS A 46 -9.36 11.56 -16.96
CA LYS A 46 -8.02 12.09 -16.69
C LYS A 46 -7.95 12.70 -15.30
N GLY A 47 -7.16 12.11 -14.40
CA GLY A 47 -6.87 12.75 -13.12
C GLY A 47 -6.39 11.82 -12.02
N TRP A 48 -6.02 12.44 -10.89
CA TRP A 48 -5.63 11.72 -9.68
C TRP A 48 -6.85 11.18 -8.95
N LYS A 49 -6.86 9.86 -8.71
CA LYS A 49 -7.89 9.17 -7.94
C LYS A 49 -7.29 8.63 -6.64
N SER A 50 -7.89 9.01 -5.52
CA SER A 50 -7.51 8.51 -4.20
C SER A 50 -7.74 6.99 -4.14
N ILE A 51 -6.73 6.25 -3.68
CA ILE A 51 -6.88 4.82 -3.35
C ILE A 51 -7.08 4.59 -1.84
N GLY A 52 -6.91 5.64 -1.02
CA GLY A 52 -7.24 5.63 0.40
C GLY A 52 -6.18 6.29 1.27
N LYS A 53 -6.46 6.42 2.56
CA LYS A 53 -5.46 6.69 3.60
C LYS A 53 -5.02 5.35 4.18
N GLY A 54 -3.73 5.22 4.48
CA GLY A 54 -3.19 3.96 4.96
C GLY A 54 -1.71 4.04 5.29
N MET A 55 -1.12 2.88 5.52
CA MET A 55 0.30 2.71 5.78
C MET A 55 1.04 2.48 4.47
N LEU A 56 2.01 3.33 4.16
CA LEU A 56 2.99 3.11 3.10
C LEU A 56 4.28 2.58 3.73
N ARG A 57 4.88 1.58 3.07
CA ARG A 57 6.13 0.96 3.51
C ARG A 57 7.08 0.78 2.34
N LEU A 58 8.36 1.05 2.59
CA LEU A 58 9.47 0.63 1.74
C LEU A 58 10.12 -0.55 2.42
N LEU A 59 10.14 -1.69 1.72
CA LEU A 59 10.54 -2.97 2.27
C LEU A 59 11.68 -3.56 1.42
N ALA A 60 12.48 -4.44 2.01
CA ALA A 60 13.52 -5.20 1.33
C ALA A 60 13.43 -6.68 1.74
N GLN A 61 13.49 -7.60 0.78
CA GLN A 61 13.54 -9.04 1.03
C GLN A 61 14.49 -9.67 0.01
N GLU A 62 15.44 -10.45 0.50
CA GLU A 62 16.43 -11.14 -0.34
C GLU A 62 17.15 -10.21 -1.34
N GLY A 63 17.42 -8.96 -0.92
CA GLY A 63 18.06 -7.94 -1.76
C GLY A 63 17.13 -7.24 -2.76
N VAL A 64 15.86 -7.62 -2.83
CA VAL A 64 14.84 -6.98 -3.67
C VAL A 64 14.06 -5.97 -2.84
N HIS A 65 13.92 -4.74 -3.35
CA HIS A 65 13.14 -3.69 -2.69
C HIS A 65 11.74 -3.57 -3.29
N PHE A 66 10.75 -3.27 -2.46
CA PHE A 66 9.37 -3.05 -2.89
C PHE A 66 8.67 -1.96 -2.09
N LEU A 67 7.76 -1.27 -2.77
CA LEU A 67 6.85 -0.31 -2.18
C LEU A 67 5.49 -0.98 -1.95
N GLU A 68 5.03 -0.96 -0.70
CA GLU A 68 3.76 -1.56 -0.30
C GLU A 68 2.84 -0.50 0.31
N PHE A 69 1.56 -0.52 -0.03
CA PHE A 69 0.55 0.29 0.64
C PHE A 69 -0.61 -0.56 1.12
N ARG A 70 -0.93 -0.42 2.42
CA ARG A 70 -2.07 -1.06 3.08
C ARG A 70 -3.05 0.01 3.55
N PRO A 71 -4.30 0.02 3.06
CA PRO A 71 -5.29 1.01 3.45
C PRO A 71 -5.66 0.82 4.92
N LEU A 72 -6.01 1.92 5.59
CA LEU A 72 -6.61 1.88 6.92
C LEU A 72 -7.98 1.22 6.83
N VAL A 73 -8.26 0.26 7.70
CA VAL A 73 -9.58 -0.35 7.84
C VAL A 73 -10.29 0.38 8.96
N SER A 74 -11.36 1.11 8.65
CA SER A 74 -12.24 1.63 9.68
C SER A 74 -13.04 0.47 10.27
N GLU A 75 -13.03 0.31 11.58
CA GLU A 75 -14.01 -0.53 12.28
C GLU A 75 -15.38 0.15 12.18
N SER A 76 -16.06 -0.03 11.05
CA SER A 76 -17.44 0.36 10.88
C SER A 76 -18.33 -0.84 11.19
N SER A 77 -18.67 -0.96 12.47
CA SER A 77 -19.89 -1.53 13.05
C SER A 77 -20.61 -2.65 12.28
N SER A 78 -20.43 -3.89 12.75
CA SER A 78 -21.58 -4.81 12.86
C SER A 78 -22.26 -4.52 14.19
N ALA A 79 -23.58 -4.32 14.16
CA ALA A 79 -24.38 -3.88 15.30
C ALA A 79 -24.41 -4.88 16.48
N ALA A 80 -24.74 -4.30 17.65
CA ALA A 80 -25.24 -4.91 18.89
C ALA A 80 -24.22 -5.60 19.83
N ASN A 81 -23.78 -4.89 20.86
CA ASN A 81 -24.43 -4.97 22.18
C ASN A 81 -23.93 -3.84 23.10
N ASP A 82 -24.87 -3.30 23.85
CA ASP A 82 -24.73 -2.30 24.91
C ASP A 82 -23.91 -2.91 26.05
N GLU A 83 -22.71 -2.39 26.34
CA GLU A 83 -22.15 -2.26 27.70
C GLU A 83 -21.03 -1.20 27.68
N PRO A 84 -21.06 -0.17 28.55
CA PRO A 84 -20.03 0.85 28.61
C PRO A 84 -18.85 0.36 29.46
N SER A 85 -17.87 -0.26 28.81
CA SER A 85 -16.57 -0.52 29.44
C SER A 85 -15.66 0.70 29.27
N ASP A 86 -15.41 1.37 30.39
CA ASP A 86 -14.51 2.50 30.57
C ASP A 86 -13.04 2.05 30.40
N GLU A 87 -12.60 1.88 29.16
CA GLU A 87 -11.18 1.73 28.84
C GLU A 87 -10.83 2.65 27.66
N VAL A 88 -10.19 3.77 27.97
CA VAL A 88 -9.53 4.65 27.00
C VAL A 88 -8.26 3.95 26.49
N GLY A 89 -8.46 2.84 25.77
CA GLY A 89 -7.42 2.18 24.99
C GLY A 89 -7.24 2.95 23.68
N ALA A 90 -6.02 3.43 23.41
CA ALA A 90 -5.67 3.99 22.11
C ALA A 90 -6.03 2.97 21.02
N LYS A 91 -7.09 3.25 20.23
CA LYS A 91 -7.54 2.39 19.14
C LYS A 91 -6.36 2.15 18.20
N ARG A 92 -5.75 0.96 18.25
CA ARG A 92 -4.67 0.56 17.34
C ARG A 92 -5.23 0.59 15.93
N GLU A 93 -4.71 1.47 15.08
CA GLU A 93 -5.08 1.54 13.66
C GLU A 93 -4.84 0.15 13.01
N LYS A 94 -5.91 -0.49 12.53
CA LYS A 94 -5.83 -1.75 11.79
C LYS A 94 -5.66 -1.45 10.30
N TYR A 95 -4.64 -2.02 9.67
CA TYR A 95 -4.42 -1.89 8.23
C TYR A 95 -4.85 -3.16 7.50
N GLY A 96 -5.43 -2.98 6.32
CA GLY A 96 -5.99 -4.05 5.51
C GLY A 96 -4.93 -4.80 4.72
N ARG A 97 -5.40 -5.59 3.75
CA ARG A 97 -4.51 -6.22 2.76
C ARG A 97 -3.81 -5.16 1.91
N ALA A 98 -2.62 -5.49 1.41
CA ALA A 98 -1.92 -4.62 0.49
C ALA A 98 -2.76 -4.42 -0.79
N VAL A 99 -2.98 -3.15 -1.15
CA VAL A 99 -3.66 -2.76 -2.41
C VAL A 99 -2.68 -2.20 -3.43
N LEU A 100 -1.44 -2.00 -3.01
CA LEU A 100 -0.27 -1.79 -3.85
C LEU A 100 0.85 -2.64 -3.27
N SER A 101 1.47 -3.46 -4.11
CA SER A 101 2.78 -4.05 -3.88
C SER A 101 3.53 -3.98 -5.20
N ALA A 102 4.64 -3.27 -5.22
CA ALA A 102 5.41 -3.01 -6.43
C ALA A 102 6.90 -3.18 -6.17
N ARG A 103 7.54 -4.11 -6.89
CA ARG A 103 8.99 -4.25 -6.92
C ARG A 103 9.62 -3.01 -7.55
N LEU A 104 10.67 -2.48 -6.93
CA LEU A 104 11.47 -1.41 -7.54
C LEU A 104 12.34 -2.01 -8.65
N LEU A 105 12.20 -1.46 -9.85
CA LEU A 105 13.00 -1.81 -11.03
C LEU A 105 14.06 -0.73 -11.24
N SER A 106 15.12 -1.01 -12.00
CA SER A 106 16.14 0.00 -12.35
C SER A 106 15.55 1.23 -13.06
N SER A 107 14.42 1.05 -13.75
CA SER A 107 13.67 2.12 -14.40
C SER A 107 12.76 2.93 -13.46
N THR A 108 12.61 2.54 -12.19
CA THR A 108 11.73 3.23 -11.25
C THR A 108 12.32 4.57 -10.86
N THR A 109 11.53 5.64 -11.00
CA THR A 109 11.92 7.00 -10.63
C THR A 109 11.05 7.54 -9.52
N PHE A 110 11.65 8.33 -8.62
CA PHE A 110 10.94 9.07 -7.57
C PHE A 110 11.19 10.56 -7.73
N THR A 111 10.16 11.33 -8.05
CA THR A 111 10.22 12.78 -8.24
C THR A 111 9.51 13.48 -7.10
N VAL A 112 10.17 14.45 -6.46
CA VAL A 112 9.56 15.31 -5.46
C VAL A 112 8.78 16.41 -6.18
N ALA A 113 7.50 16.55 -5.87
CA ALA A 113 6.61 17.58 -6.37
C ALA A 113 5.91 18.25 -5.18
N LYS A 114 6.52 19.31 -4.65
CA LYS A 114 6.15 19.93 -3.36
C LYS A 114 6.18 18.86 -2.25
N ARG A 115 5.18 18.85 -1.36
CA ARG A 115 4.98 17.85 -0.29
C ARG A 115 4.52 16.48 -0.79
N SER A 116 4.88 16.06 -1.99
CA SER A 116 4.46 14.77 -2.54
C SER A 116 5.52 14.13 -3.40
N ILE A 117 5.49 12.80 -3.44
CA ILE A 117 6.34 11.97 -4.29
C ILE A 117 5.51 11.40 -5.42
N GLN A 118 6.02 11.58 -6.63
CA GLN A 118 5.45 10.99 -7.83
C GLN A 118 6.38 9.91 -8.35
N THR A 119 5.81 8.76 -8.67
CA THR A 119 6.55 7.59 -9.15
C THR A 119 5.67 6.77 -10.09
N ASN A 120 6.31 6.12 -11.08
CA ASN A 120 5.63 5.16 -11.94
C ASN A 120 6.04 3.75 -11.52
N LEU A 121 5.07 2.89 -11.30
CA LEU A 121 5.29 1.54 -10.80
C LEU A 121 4.49 0.53 -11.62
N TRP A 122 5.12 -0.62 -11.86
CA TRP A 122 4.39 -1.85 -12.20
C TRP A 122 3.86 -2.44 -10.89
N SER A 123 2.54 -2.56 -10.81
CA SER A 123 1.85 -3.06 -9.62
C SER A 123 0.75 -4.04 -9.99
N SER A 124 0.45 -4.97 -9.11
CA SER A 124 -0.76 -5.79 -9.24
C SER A 124 -1.95 -5.05 -8.64
N ASN A 125 -3.05 -4.92 -9.39
CA ASN A 125 -4.31 -4.41 -8.85
C ASN A 125 -4.95 -5.45 -7.89
N ALA A 126 -6.09 -5.13 -7.27
CA ALA A 126 -6.78 -6.04 -6.35
C ALA A 126 -7.23 -7.38 -7.01
N GLY A 127 -7.32 -7.42 -8.34
CA GLY A 127 -7.61 -8.63 -9.13
C GLY A 127 -6.36 -9.41 -9.55
N GLY A 128 -5.16 -8.96 -9.16
CA GLY A 128 -3.89 -9.59 -9.50
C GLY A 128 -3.32 -9.20 -10.87
N GLU A 129 -4.01 -8.37 -11.66
CA GLU A 129 -3.53 -7.95 -12.97
C GLU A 129 -2.41 -6.92 -12.84
N ALA A 130 -1.33 -7.14 -13.60
CA ALA A 130 -0.21 -6.21 -13.67
C ALA A 130 -0.65 -4.94 -14.39
N THR A 131 -0.46 -3.81 -13.74
CA THR A 131 -0.80 -2.48 -14.24
C THR A 131 0.37 -1.54 -14.05
N TYR A 132 0.73 -0.82 -15.12
CA TYR A 132 1.69 0.28 -15.04
C TYR A 132 0.95 1.57 -14.72
N SER A 133 1.24 2.16 -13.56
CA SER A 133 0.47 3.28 -13.03
C SER A 133 1.37 4.35 -12.44
N ARG A 134 0.95 5.61 -12.58
CA ARG A 134 1.59 6.75 -11.93
C ARG A 134 0.92 7.00 -10.58
N TYR A 135 1.71 7.05 -9.52
CA TYR A 135 1.25 7.29 -8.15
C TYR A 135 1.67 8.68 -7.67
N ASN A 136 0.86 9.23 -6.77
CA ASN A 136 1.15 10.45 -6.02
C ASN A 136 1.00 10.16 -4.53
N ILE A 137 2.08 10.38 -3.79
CA ILE A 137 2.25 10.06 -2.36
C ILE A 137 2.52 11.38 -1.62
N PRO A 138 1.49 12.07 -1.10
CA PRO A 138 1.66 13.21 -0.22
C PRO A 138 2.35 12.78 1.08
N LEU A 139 3.27 13.61 1.57
CA LEU A 139 3.93 13.41 2.85
C LEU A 139 3.66 14.61 3.76
N LEU A 140 3.97 14.48 5.05
CA LEU A 140 3.59 15.47 6.06
C LEU A 140 4.27 16.82 5.82
N SER A 141 5.52 16.80 5.37
CA SER A 141 6.35 17.98 5.10
C SER A 141 7.18 17.81 3.83
N ASP A 142 7.71 18.91 3.31
CA ASP A 142 8.66 18.90 2.19
C ASP A 142 9.95 18.15 2.57
N GLU A 143 10.41 18.31 3.82
CA GLU A 143 11.57 17.59 4.37
C GLU A 143 11.35 16.08 4.36
N GLN A 144 10.18 15.62 4.81
CA GLN A 144 9.84 14.20 4.79
C GLN A 144 9.75 13.66 3.36
N ALA A 145 9.26 14.47 2.42
CA ALA A 145 9.24 14.12 1.01
C ALA A 145 10.65 13.93 0.45
N ASN A 146 11.54 14.89 0.67
CA ASN A 146 12.92 14.78 0.21
C ASN A 146 13.64 13.57 0.84
N ALA A 147 13.52 13.38 2.16
CA ALA A 147 14.15 12.26 2.87
C ALA A 147 13.65 10.90 2.36
N PHE A 148 12.34 10.75 2.15
CA PHE A 148 11.79 9.54 1.56
C PHE A 148 12.29 9.32 0.13
N ALA A 149 12.34 10.37 -0.69
CA ALA A 149 12.78 10.27 -2.08
C ALA A 149 14.25 9.84 -2.18
N GLU A 150 15.13 10.40 -1.35
CA GLU A 150 16.54 10.02 -1.28
C GLU A 150 16.70 8.55 -0.89
N LEU A 151 16.02 8.13 0.18
CA LEU A 151 16.03 6.73 0.62
C LEU A 151 15.50 5.79 -0.47
N ALA A 152 14.34 6.11 -1.06
CA ALA A 152 13.70 5.29 -2.07
C ALA A 152 14.55 5.18 -3.35
N ARG A 153 15.22 6.26 -3.77
CA ARG A 153 16.18 6.24 -4.89
C ARG A 153 17.39 5.36 -4.57
N GLY A 154 17.88 5.37 -3.33
CA GLY A 154 18.96 4.48 -2.89
C GLY A 154 18.60 2.98 -2.95
N CYS A 155 17.30 2.67 -2.87
CA CYS A 155 16.77 1.31 -2.98
C CYS A 155 16.48 0.86 -4.42
N VAL A 156 16.57 1.75 -5.41
CA VAL A 156 16.40 1.39 -6.82
C VAL A 156 17.62 0.60 -7.29
N PRO A 157 17.45 -0.60 -7.90
CA PRO A 157 18.56 -1.38 -8.46
C PRO A 157 19.36 -0.56 -9.48
N LYS A 158 20.69 -0.62 -9.40
CA LYS A 158 21.58 -0.03 -10.41
C LYS A 158 21.67 -0.99 -11.61
N GLU A 159 21.77 -0.42 -12.81
CA GLU A 159 22.08 -1.18 -14.04
C GLU A 159 23.51 -1.73 -14.04
#